data_AF-T1KUT4-F1
#
_entry.id   AF-T1KUT4-F1
#
_cell.length_a   1.000
_cell.length_b   1.000
_cell.length_c   1.000
_cell.angle_alpha   90.00
_cell.angle_beta   90.00
_cell.angle_gamma   90.00
#
_symmetry.space_group_name_H-M   'P 1'
#
loop_
_entity.id
_entity.type
_entity.pdbx_description
1 polymer ?
#
loop_
_entity_poly.entity_id
_entity_poly.type
_entity_poly.pdbx_seq_one_letter_code
_entity_poly.pdbx_strand_id
1 'polypeptide(L)'
;MSKLISKSAIFILISMFVIQTLSMRLYLHKRKFESSCDGKFDLSQYARLDRVCEDCLELYKDYGLHETCKSNCFNNVIFTKCATSVLRESDANTLIQKVKEISPPKSKENV
;
A
#
# COMPACT_ATOMS: atom_id res chain seq x y z
N MET A 1 28.93 -30.20 35.32
CA MET A 1 28.54 -30.40 33.90
C MET A 1 27.17 -29.80 33.54
N SER A 2 26.22 -29.68 34.48
CA SER A 2 24.87 -29.09 34.25
C SER A 2 24.83 -27.59 33.92
N LYS A 3 25.75 -26.78 34.46
CA LYS A 3 25.77 -25.31 34.24
C LYS A 3 26.20 -24.89 32.83
N LEU A 4 26.89 -25.76 32.09
CA LEU A 4 27.37 -25.47 30.73
C LEU A 4 26.28 -25.67 29.68
N ILE A 5 25.44 -26.69 29.88
CA ILE A 5 24.26 -26.98 29.04
C ILE A 5 23.23 -25.84 29.14
N SER A 6 23.06 -25.26 30.34
CA SER A 6 22.15 -24.13 30.58
C SER A 6 22.59 -22.84 29.87
N LYS A 7 23.88 -22.50 29.86
CA LYS A 7 24.37 -21.30 29.16
C LYS A 7 24.24 -21.44 27.64
N SER A 8 24.52 -22.62 27.10
CA SER A 8 24.32 -22.91 25.68
C SER A 8 22.83 -22.84 25.30
N ALA A 9 21.93 -23.36 26.14
CA ALA A 9 20.49 -23.26 25.91
C ALA A 9 20.01 -21.80 25.90
N ILE A 10 20.49 -20.96 26.83
CA ILE A 10 20.15 -19.53 26.87
C ILE A 10 20.64 -18.81 25.60
N PHE A 11 21.86 -19.12 25.14
CA PHE A 11 22.39 -18.52 23.91
C PHE A 11 21.59 -18.93 22.67
N ILE A 12 21.14 -20.19 22.59
CA ILE A 12 20.27 -20.69 21.51
C ILE A 12 18.90 -20.00 21.54
N LEU A 13 18.31 -19.79 22.72
CA LEU A 13 17.03 -19.09 22.83
C LEU A 13 17.13 -17.63 22.41
N ILE A 14 18.20 -16.94 22.79
CA ILE A 14 18.45 -15.55 22.38
C ILE A 14 18.68 -15.49 20.87
N SER A 15 19.48 -16.40 20.29
CA SER A 15 19.73 -16.40 18.85
C SER A 15 18.46 -16.69 18.05
N MET A 16 17.62 -17.64 18.49
CA MET A 16 16.32 -17.89 17.87
C MET A 16 15.39 -16.67 17.92
N PHE A 17 15.32 -15.97 19.05
CA PHE A 17 14.51 -14.75 19.18
C PHE A 17 14.99 -13.63 18.25
N VAL A 18 16.31 -13.47 18.10
CA VAL A 18 16.92 -12.52 17.15
C VAL A 18 16.61 -12.91 15.70
N ILE A 19 16.68 -14.21 15.35
CA ILE A 19 16.33 -14.70 14.01
C ILE A 19 14.84 -14.45 13.70
N GLN A 20 13.95 -14.65 14.67
CA GLN A 20 12.51 -14.42 14.53
C GLN A 20 12.16 -12.94 14.33
N THR A 21 12.83 -12.04 15.05
CA THR A 21 12.63 -10.58 14.87
C THR A 21 13.21 -10.07 13.54
N LEU A 22 14.34 -10.61 13.08
CA LEU A 22 14.95 -10.27 11.79
C LEU A 22 14.09 -10.74 10.60
N SER A 23 13.57 -11.96 10.66
CA SER A 23 12.67 -12.51 9.63
C SER A 23 11.38 -11.69 9.50
N MET A 24 10.79 -11.20 10.60
CA MET A 24 9.65 -10.28 10.57
C MET A 24 10.00 -8.94 9.89
N ARG A 25 11.18 -8.37 10.15
CA ARG A 25 11.63 -7.13 9.49
C ARG A 25 11.87 -7.33 7.99
N LEU A 26 12.49 -8.43 7.59
CA LEU A 26 12.66 -8.81 6.18
C LEU A 26 11.31 -9.05 5.50
N TYR A 27 10.34 -9.65 6.20
CA TYR A 27 8.99 -9.86 5.68
C TYR A 27 8.23 -8.53 5.45
N LEU A 28 8.39 -7.57 6.37
CA LEU A 28 7.90 -6.19 6.19
C LEU A 28 8.59 -5.48 5.03
N HIS A 29 9.90 -5.69 4.85
CA HIS A 29 10.65 -5.07 3.74
C HIS A 29 10.35 -5.70 2.38
N LYS A 30 9.95 -6.99 2.35
CA LYS A 30 9.48 -7.68 1.13
C LYS A 30 8.04 -7.34 0.76
N ARG A 31 7.29 -6.69 1.66
CA ARG A 31 6.16 -5.83 1.31
C ARG A 31 6.64 -4.44 0.91
N LYS A 32 7.65 -4.37 0.03
CA LYS A 32 7.51 -3.45 -1.10
C LYS A 32 6.26 -3.94 -1.83
N PHE A 33 5.13 -3.44 -1.36
CA PHE A 33 3.91 -3.31 -2.13
C PHE A 33 4.38 -3.00 -3.54
N GLU A 34 3.89 -3.74 -4.51
CA GLU A 34 3.98 -3.34 -5.90
C GLU A 34 3.25 -1.99 -5.98
N SER A 35 3.95 -0.91 -5.63
CA SER A 35 3.61 0.45 -6.00
C SER A 35 3.65 0.38 -7.51
N SER A 36 2.51 0.01 -8.10
CA SER A 36 2.30 -0.16 -9.55
C SER A 36 2.55 1.15 -10.33
N CYS A 37 3.02 2.18 -9.61
CA CYS A 37 3.16 3.59 -9.92
C CYS A 37 4.52 4.13 -9.52
N ASP A 38 5.52 3.24 -9.36
CA ASP A 38 6.88 3.62 -9.01
C ASP A 38 7.37 4.78 -9.88
N GLY A 39 7.75 5.87 -9.21
CA GLY A 39 8.28 7.09 -9.83
C GLY A 39 7.25 8.03 -10.46
N LYS A 40 5.94 7.72 -10.44
CA LYS A 40 4.90 8.61 -10.99
C LYS A 40 4.44 9.69 -10.02
N PHE A 41 4.33 9.35 -8.74
CA PHE A 41 3.83 10.25 -7.70
C PHE A 41 4.89 10.48 -6.63
N ASP A 42 4.98 11.71 -6.13
CA ASP A 42 5.72 12.01 -4.91
C ASP A 42 5.06 11.31 -3.70
N LEU A 43 5.84 11.06 -2.65
CA LEU A 43 5.34 10.40 -1.43
C LEU A 43 4.11 11.10 -0.84
N SER A 44 4.11 12.43 -0.84
CA SER A 44 2.98 13.24 -0.35
C SER A 44 1.74 13.13 -1.25
N GLN A 45 1.93 13.08 -2.57
CA GLN A 45 0.83 12.94 -3.52
C GLN A 45 0.20 11.55 -3.40
N TYR A 46 1.04 10.51 -3.35
CA TYR A 46 0.60 9.13 -3.17
C TYR A 46 -0.19 8.97 -1.86
N ALA A 47 0.33 9.49 -0.74
CA ALA A 47 -0.37 9.43 0.55
C ALA A 47 -1.75 10.11 0.51
N ARG A 48 -1.89 11.19 -0.25
CA ARG A 48 -3.18 11.87 -0.44
C ARG A 48 -4.17 11.01 -1.24
N LEU A 49 -3.69 10.30 -2.27
CA LEU A 49 -4.51 9.39 -3.07
C LEU A 49 -4.90 8.13 -2.27
N ASP A 50 -3.97 7.59 -1.49
CA ASP A 50 -4.20 6.42 -0.64
C ASP A 50 -5.28 6.69 0.41
N ARG A 51 -5.25 7.86 1.05
CA ARG A 51 -6.27 8.28 2.02
C ARG A 51 -7.68 8.31 1.41
N VAL A 52 -7.83 8.77 0.17
CA VAL A 52 -9.14 8.73 -0.51
C VAL A 52 -9.65 7.30 -0.64
N CYS A 53 -8.76 6.35 -0.97
CA CYS A 53 -9.13 4.94 -1.05
C CYS A 53 -9.46 4.34 0.33
N GLU A 54 -8.76 4.73 1.39
CA GLU A 54 -9.05 4.32 2.78
C GLU A 54 -10.40 4.85 3.27
N ASP A 55 -10.66 6.15 3.09
CA ASP A 55 -11.92 6.79 3.46
C ASP A 55 -13.10 6.17 2.68
N CYS A 56 -12.88 5.80 1.42
CA CYS A 56 -13.86 5.12 0.59
C CYS A 56 -14.13 3.69 1.06
N LEU A 57 -13.09 2.96 1.49
CA LEU A 57 -13.22 1.64 2.11
C LEU A 57 -14.08 1.73 3.38
N GLU A 58 -13.84 2.71 4.25
CA GLU A 58 -14.62 2.92 5.48
C GLU A 58 -16.10 3.23 5.15
N LEU A 59 -16.35 3.99 4.09
CA LEU A 59 -17.70 4.35 3.64
C LEU A 59 -18.49 3.14 3.13
N TYR A 60 -17.88 2.31 2.27
CA TYR A 60 -18.58 1.19 1.61
C TYR A 60 -18.42 -0.16 2.31
N LYS A 61 -17.47 -0.28 3.25
CA LYS A 61 -17.16 -1.50 4.03
C LYS A 61 -16.85 -2.74 3.18
N ASP A 62 -16.23 -2.54 2.02
CA ASP A 62 -15.84 -3.62 1.08
C ASP A 62 -14.33 -3.84 1.09
N TYR A 63 -13.91 -4.99 1.63
CA TYR A 63 -12.50 -5.38 1.79
C TYR A 63 -11.68 -5.39 0.47
N GLY A 64 -12.31 -5.55 -0.69
CA GLY A 64 -11.60 -5.53 -2.00
C GLY A 64 -11.44 -4.13 -2.62
N LEU A 65 -12.08 -3.13 -2.03
CA LEU A 65 -12.19 -1.80 -2.62
C LEU A 65 -10.87 -1.03 -2.60
N HIS A 66 -10.10 -1.16 -1.52
CA HIS A 66 -8.83 -0.44 -1.34
C HIS A 66 -7.80 -0.82 -2.42
N GLU A 67 -7.62 -2.12 -2.67
CA GLU A 67 -6.72 -2.63 -3.71
C GLU A 67 -7.17 -2.21 -5.11
N THR A 68 -8.47 -2.33 -5.39
CA THR A 68 -9.05 -1.96 -6.69
C THR A 68 -8.97 -0.45 -6.93
N CYS A 69 -9.12 0.37 -5.88
CA CYS A 69 -8.97 1.82 -5.95
C CYS A 69 -7.55 2.24 -6.34
N LYS A 70 -6.53 1.54 -5.82
CA LYS A 70 -5.10 1.79 -6.10
C LYS A 70 -4.63 1.23 -7.45
N SER A 71 -5.40 0.33 -8.05
CA SER A 71 -5.09 -0.29 -9.35
C SER A 71 -4.84 0.73 -10.46
N ASN A 72 -4.02 0.37 -11.44
CA ASN A 72 -3.69 1.23 -12.59
C ASN A 72 -3.26 2.65 -12.21
N CYS A 73 -2.62 2.81 -11.05
CA CYS A 73 -2.18 4.11 -10.55
C CYS A 73 -3.28 5.11 -10.36
N PHE A 74 -4.35 4.67 -9.69
CA PHE A 74 -5.53 5.48 -9.42
C PHE A 74 -6.26 5.93 -10.70
N ASN A 75 -5.76 5.57 -11.89
CA ASN A 75 -6.42 5.83 -13.16
C ASN A 75 -7.41 4.69 -13.47
N ASN A 76 -8.46 4.63 -12.66
CA ASN A 76 -9.56 3.70 -12.81
C ASN A 76 -10.87 4.35 -12.37
N VAL A 77 -11.99 3.71 -12.72
CA VAL A 77 -13.33 4.24 -12.42
C VAL A 77 -13.64 4.19 -10.93
N ILE A 78 -13.07 3.24 -10.18
CA ILE A 78 -13.30 3.10 -8.74
C ILE A 78 -12.71 4.29 -8.00
N PHE A 79 -11.48 4.69 -8.29
CA PHE A 79 -10.86 5.88 -7.72
C PHE A 79 -11.68 7.14 -8.01
N THR A 80 -12.16 7.29 -9.26
CA THR A 80 -13.01 8.44 -9.65
C THR A 80 -14.27 8.51 -8.78
N LYS A 81 -14.97 7.38 -8.62
CA LYS A 81 -16.16 7.29 -7.76
C LYS A 81 -15.84 7.58 -6.30
N CYS A 82 -14.76 7.01 -5.78
CA CYS A 82 -14.32 7.24 -4.41
C CYS A 82 -13.99 8.70 -4.14
N ALA A 83 -13.23 9.34 -5.01
CA ALA A 83 -12.90 10.75 -4.91
C ALA A 83 -14.17 11.62 -4.89
N THR A 84 -15.15 11.33 -5.75
CA THR A 84 -16.42 12.08 -5.77
C THR A 84 -17.32 11.80 -4.57
N SER A 85 -17.18 10.64 -3.91
CA SER A 85 -17.97 10.28 -2.72
C SER A 85 -17.40 10.84 -1.42
N VAL A 86 -16.07 10.96 -1.31
CA VAL A 86 -15.38 11.35 -0.07
C VAL A 86 -15.02 12.84 -0.06
N LEU A 87 -14.71 13.42 -1.22
CA LEU A 87 -14.28 14.82 -1.33
C LEU A 87 -15.38 15.71 -1.88
N ARG A 88 -15.21 17.03 -1.72
CA ARG A 88 -16.02 18.02 -2.45
C ARG A 88 -15.75 17.90 -3.94
N GLU A 89 -16.76 18.19 -4.76
CA GLU A 89 -16.69 18.07 -6.22
C GLU A 89 -15.50 18.82 -6.85
N SER A 90 -15.23 20.05 -6.42
CA SER A 90 -14.07 20.84 -6.89
C SER A 90 -12.73 20.15 -6.62
N ASP A 91 -12.59 19.58 -5.43
CA ASP A 91 -11.35 18.96 -4.95
C ASP A 91 -11.16 17.58 -5.59
N ALA A 92 -12.26 16.82 -5.71
CA ALA A 92 -12.31 15.55 -6.41
C ALA A 92 -11.88 15.73 -7.87
N ASN A 93 -12.51 16.68 -8.59
CA ASN A 93 -12.19 16.96 -9.98
C ASN A 93 -10.73 17.36 -10.16
N THR A 94 -10.21 18.25 -9.31
CA THR A 94 -8.79 18.65 -9.35
C THR A 94 -7.85 17.46 -9.14
N LEU A 95 -8.18 16.57 -8.20
CA LEU A 95 -7.37 15.39 -7.89
C LEU A 95 -7.42 14.36 -9.03
N ILE A 96 -8.61 14.10 -9.59
CA ILE A 96 -8.82 13.19 -10.72
C ILE A 96 -8.07 13.68 -11.97
N GLN A 97 -8.10 14.99 -12.26
CA GLN A 97 -7.37 15.55 -13.40
C GLN A 97 -5.86 15.35 -13.24
N LYS A 98 -5.30 15.63 -12.06
CA LYS A 98 -3.87 15.39 -11.78
C LYS A 98 -3.48 13.93 -11.98
N VAL A 99 -4.32 12.99 -11.55
CA VAL A 99 -4.08 11.55 -11.77
C VAL A 99 -4.04 11.20 -13.25
N LYS A 100 -4.94 11.77 -14.06
CA LYS A 100 -4.98 11.55 -15.52
C LYS A 100 -3.76 12.12 -16.23
N GLU A 101 -3.26 13.27 -15.78
CA GLU A 101 -2.04 13.89 -16.32
C GLU A 101 -0.79 13.06 -15.99
N ILE A 102 -0.68 12.60 -14.74
CA ILE A 102 0.50 11.88 -14.23
C ILE A 102 0.52 10.42 -14.69
N SER A 103 -0.65 9.79 -14.74
CA SER A 103 -0.81 8.41 -15.18
C SER A 103 -1.74 8.39 -16.39
N PRO A 104 -1.24 8.69 -17.60
CA PRO A 104 -2.04 8.58 -18.81
C PRO A 104 -2.58 7.15 -18.95
N PRO A 105 -3.78 6.97 -19.52
CA PRO A 105 -4.34 5.64 -19.74
C PRO A 105 -3.33 4.85 -20.56
N LYS A 106 -2.97 3.64 -20.12
CA LYS A 106 -2.21 2.71 -20.97
C LYS A 106 -3.02 2.53 -22.25
N SER A 107 -2.50 3.04 -23.35
CA SER A 107 -3.04 2.78 -24.67
C SER A 107 -2.94 1.29 -24.95
N LYS A 108 -4.09 0.61 -24.92
CA LYS A 108 -4.35 -0.77 -25.35
C LYS A 108 -3.76 -1.88 -24.48
N GLU A 109 -4.57 -2.42 -23.58
CA GLU A 109 -4.64 -3.89 -23.45
C GLU A 109 -5.50 -4.34 -24.65
N ASN A 110 -4.84 -4.81 -25.72
CA ASN A 110 -5.52 -5.57 -26.76
C ASN A 110 -5.77 -6.99 -26.21
N VAL A 111 -6.92 -7.55 -26.60
CA VAL A 111 -7.43 -8.93 -26.44
C VAL A 111 -8.49 -9.07 -25.36
#